data_AF-A0A7J7ZT53-F1
#
_entry.id   AF-A0A7J7ZT53-F1
#
_cell.length_a   1.000
_cell.length_b   1.000
_cell.length_c   1.000
_cell.angle_alpha   90.00
_cell.angle_beta   90.00
_cell.angle_gamma   90.00
#
_symmetry.space_group_name_H-M   'P 1'
#
loop_
_entity.id
_entity.type
_entity.pdbx_description
1 polymer ?
#
loop_
_entity_poly.entity_id
_entity_poly.type
_entity_poly.pdbx_seq_one_letter_code
_entity_poly.pdbx_strand_id
1 'polypeptide(L)'
;MKASSPENMVTFSKEHGVVVQPAYKDKMNITELGLQNTTITFWNTTLDDEGCYKCLFNTFGSGKMSGIACLTLFVQPKVFLHYKLSEDHLNVTCSANARPAPAISWKVAGSGMDNSTEIITHPNGTTSVISVLHIKDPKNQVGKEVICQVLHLGTVKDFSQPVNKGFWFSVPLLLSIVSLVILLILISILLYWKRHRTQDREP
;
A
#
# COMPACT_ATOMS: atom_id res chain seq x y z
N MET A 1 25.22 22.49 -26.87
CA MET A 1 24.18 21.45 -26.97
C MET A 1 23.51 21.60 -28.33
N LYS A 2 23.68 20.63 -29.23
CA LYS A 2 23.06 20.67 -30.56
C LYS A 2 21.57 20.44 -30.34
N ALA A 3 20.73 21.39 -30.72
CA ALA A 3 19.27 21.20 -30.66
C ALA A 3 18.92 20.01 -31.57
N SER A 4 18.61 18.88 -30.95
CA SER A 4 18.08 17.73 -31.70
C SER A 4 16.73 18.15 -32.25
N SER A 5 16.59 18.15 -33.58
CA SER A 5 15.27 18.31 -34.19
C SER A 5 14.34 17.23 -33.63
N PRO A 6 13.07 17.53 -33.34
CA PRO A 6 12.11 16.50 -32.99
C PRO A 6 12.07 15.44 -34.11
N GLU A 7 12.17 14.17 -33.73
CA GLU A 7 12.07 13.04 -34.64
C GLU A 7 10.61 12.86 -35.05
N ASN A 8 10.33 12.79 -36.35
CA ASN A 8 8.99 12.46 -36.82
C ASN A 8 8.72 10.99 -36.48
N MET A 9 7.56 10.69 -35.88
CA MET A 9 7.17 9.33 -35.52
C MET A 9 6.13 8.76 -36.49
N VAL A 10 5.12 9.57 -36.81
CA VAL A 10 3.99 9.16 -37.62
C VAL A 10 3.39 10.35 -38.36
N THR A 11 2.98 10.10 -39.60
CA THR A 11 2.26 11.08 -40.42
C THR A 11 0.95 10.47 -40.91
N PHE A 12 -0.11 11.28 -40.94
CA PHE A 12 -1.38 10.92 -41.56
C PHE A 12 -1.79 11.97 -42.59
N SER A 13 -2.22 11.53 -43.77
CA SER A 13 -2.89 12.37 -44.77
C SER A 13 -3.98 11.59 -45.48
N LYS A 14 -4.97 12.28 -46.06
CA LYS A 14 -6.05 11.63 -46.82
C LYS A 14 -5.53 10.94 -48.08
N GLU A 15 -4.51 11.49 -48.72
CA GLU A 15 -3.97 10.99 -49.99
C GLU A 15 -3.04 9.79 -49.80
N HIS A 16 -2.15 9.86 -48.79
CA HIS A 16 -1.10 8.85 -48.58
C HIS A 16 -1.39 7.91 -47.41
N GLY A 17 -2.50 8.12 -46.70
CA GLY A 17 -2.86 7.34 -45.52
C GLY A 17 -1.89 7.57 -44.35
N VAL A 18 -1.67 6.50 -43.57
CA VAL A 18 -0.82 6.49 -42.38
C VAL A 18 0.57 5.99 -42.73
N VAL A 19 1.59 6.75 -42.32
CA VAL A 19 3.00 6.38 -42.45
C VAL A 19 3.64 6.39 -41.06
N VAL A 20 3.92 5.21 -40.53
CA VAL A 20 4.65 5.01 -39.27
C VAL A 20 6.12 4.78 -39.57
N GLN A 21 6.99 5.50 -38.87
CA GLN A 21 8.42 5.37 -39.05
C GLN A 21 8.94 4.02 -38.53
N PRO A 22 9.97 3.41 -39.14
CA PRO A 22 10.40 2.05 -38.82
C PRO A 22 10.68 1.79 -37.34
N ALA A 23 11.23 2.77 -36.61
CA ALA A 23 11.53 2.67 -35.18
C ALA A 23 10.28 2.51 -34.28
N TYR A 24 9.09 2.85 -34.79
CA TYR A 24 7.84 2.91 -34.02
C TYR A 24 6.76 1.93 -34.52
N LYS A 25 7.03 1.19 -35.60
CA LYS A 25 6.05 0.33 -36.29
C LYS A 25 5.37 -0.70 -35.39
N ASP A 26 6.13 -1.27 -34.44
CA ASP A 26 5.63 -2.31 -33.52
C ASP A 26 5.36 -1.77 -32.10
N LYS A 27 5.60 -0.48 -31.86
CA LYS A 27 5.44 0.15 -30.53
C LYS A 27 4.10 0.86 -30.36
N MET A 28 3.60 1.47 -31.43
CA MET A 28 2.41 2.33 -31.38
C MET A 28 1.56 2.21 -32.64
N ASN A 29 0.30 2.62 -32.55
CA ASN A 29 -0.60 2.72 -33.70
C ASN A 29 -1.48 3.98 -33.59
N ILE A 30 -2.02 4.42 -34.72
CA ILE A 30 -3.06 5.46 -34.73
C ILE A 30 -4.42 4.80 -34.50
N THR A 31 -5.12 5.21 -33.45
CA THR A 31 -6.43 4.67 -33.07
C THR A 31 -7.60 5.57 -33.48
N GLU A 32 -7.34 6.85 -33.72
CA GLU A 32 -8.31 7.79 -34.28
C GLU A 32 -7.67 8.56 -35.44
N LEU A 33 -8.29 8.46 -36.62
CA LEU A 33 -7.80 9.04 -37.86
C LEU A 33 -8.70 10.20 -38.28
N GLY A 34 -8.24 11.42 -38.05
CA GLY A 34 -8.92 12.64 -38.47
C GLY A 34 -7.94 13.76 -38.75
N LEU A 35 -8.38 14.77 -39.51
CA LEU A 35 -7.59 15.99 -39.73
C LEU A 35 -7.83 17.03 -38.62
N GLN A 36 -8.87 16.84 -37.82
CA GLN A 36 -9.20 17.68 -36.66
C GLN A 36 -8.77 17.00 -35.36
N ASN A 37 -9.01 15.69 -35.25
CA ASN A 37 -8.63 14.88 -34.09
C ASN A 37 -7.80 13.68 -34.56
N THR A 38 -6.65 13.48 -33.93
CA THR A 38 -5.78 12.32 -34.18
C THR A 38 -5.31 11.77 -32.85
N THR A 39 -5.48 10.46 -32.65
CA THR A 39 -5.05 9.79 -31.42
C THR A 39 -4.05 8.69 -31.75
N ILE A 40 -2.90 8.71 -31.07
CA ILE A 40 -1.91 7.63 -31.09
C ILE A 40 -2.00 6.85 -29.79
N THR A 41 -1.80 5.54 -29.88
CA THR A 41 -1.82 4.62 -28.74
C THR A 41 -0.55 3.79 -28.72
N PHE A 42 0.12 3.75 -27.58
CA PHE A 42 1.23 2.83 -27.29
C PHE A 42 0.65 1.58 -26.64
N TRP A 43 0.95 0.40 -27.19
CA TRP A 43 0.36 -0.86 -26.70
C TRP A 43 1.08 -1.44 -25.49
N ASN A 44 2.40 -1.33 -25.46
CA ASN A 44 3.24 -1.83 -24.38
C ASN A 44 4.33 -0.80 -24.08
N THR A 45 4.01 0.13 -23.18
CA THR A 45 4.87 1.28 -22.85
C THR A 45 6.07 0.86 -22.02
N THR A 46 7.25 1.31 -22.40
CA THR A 46 8.47 1.22 -21.60
C THR A 46 8.89 2.59 -21.08
N LEU A 47 9.87 2.63 -20.17
CA LEU A 47 10.38 3.90 -19.63
C LEU A 47 10.98 4.82 -20.71
N ASP A 48 11.43 4.26 -21.82
CA ASP A 48 11.98 5.02 -22.94
C ASP A 48 10.89 5.74 -23.75
N ASP A 49 9.63 5.32 -23.60
CA ASP A 49 8.48 5.97 -24.21
C ASP A 49 7.93 7.11 -23.30
N GLU A 50 8.50 7.32 -22.12
CA GLU A 50 8.14 8.47 -21.28
C GLU A 50 8.71 9.76 -21.88
N GLY A 51 7.85 10.77 -22.09
CA GLY A 51 8.29 12.00 -22.73
C GLY A 51 7.16 12.88 -23.23
N CYS A 52 7.53 14.05 -23.77
CA CYS A 52 6.60 14.99 -24.36
C CYS A 52 6.55 14.85 -25.87
N TYR A 53 5.37 14.49 -26.37
CA TYR A 53 5.06 14.29 -27.77
C TYR A 53 4.42 15.54 -28.35
N LYS A 54 4.79 15.87 -29.59
CA LYS A 54 4.27 17.04 -30.30
C LYS A 54 3.42 16.60 -31.48
N CYS A 55 2.16 17.02 -31.49
CA CYS A 55 1.32 16.91 -32.67
C CYS A 55 1.48 18.14 -33.56
N LEU A 56 1.47 17.93 -34.89
CA LEU A 56 1.64 18.97 -35.89
C LEU A 56 0.55 18.83 -36.95
N PHE A 57 -0.30 19.85 -37.08
CA PHE A 57 -1.34 19.93 -38.10
C PHE A 57 -0.93 20.96 -39.15
N ASN A 58 -0.84 20.53 -40.40
CA ASN A 58 -0.55 21.41 -41.52
C ASN A 58 -1.87 21.81 -42.20
N THR A 59 -2.15 23.12 -42.21
CA THR A 59 -3.36 23.68 -42.81
C THR A 59 -2.99 24.61 -43.95
N PHE A 60 -3.49 24.33 -45.15
CA PHE A 60 -3.23 25.18 -46.31
C PHE A 60 -3.82 26.58 -46.06
N GLY A 61 -3.05 27.63 -46.36
CA GLY A 61 -3.45 29.02 -46.15
C GLY A 61 -3.39 29.53 -44.70
N SER A 62 -3.51 28.67 -43.69
CA SER A 62 -3.49 29.04 -42.26
C SER A 62 -2.19 28.64 -41.54
N GLY A 63 -1.29 27.94 -42.21
CA GLY A 63 0.03 27.56 -41.68
C GLY A 63 -0.02 26.28 -40.84
N LYS A 64 0.93 26.17 -39.90
CA LYS A 64 1.09 24.98 -39.05
C LYS A 64 0.59 25.26 -37.63
N MET A 65 -0.23 24.37 -37.10
CA MET A 65 -0.69 24.36 -35.72
C MET A 65 -0.02 23.21 -34.96
N SER A 66 0.25 23.38 -33.67
CA SER A 66 0.91 22.36 -32.87
C SER A 66 0.42 22.30 -31.45
N GLY A 67 0.32 21.08 -30.90
CA GLY A 67 0.08 20.82 -29.48
C GLY A 67 1.16 19.93 -28.90
N ILE A 68 1.34 19.98 -27.58
CA ILE A 68 2.27 19.11 -26.85
C ILE A 68 1.48 18.36 -25.78
N ALA A 69 1.70 17.05 -25.69
CA ALA A 69 1.17 16.19 -24.64
C ALA A 69 2.31 15.36 -24.05
N CYS A 70 2.39 15.25 -22.73
CA CYS A 70 3.43 14.49 -22.06
C CYS A 70 2.87 13.18 -21.51
N LEU A 71 3.51 12.07 -21.88
CA LEU A 71 3.24 10.75 -21.34
C LEU A 71 4.13 10.53 -20.12
N THR A 72 3.53 10.21 -18.98
CA THR A 72 4.22 9.84 -17.74
C THR A 72 3.77 8.45 -17.29
N LEU A 73 4.71 7.59 -16.95
CA LEU A 73 4.44 6.21 -16.55
C LEU A 73 4.57 6.01 -15.05
N PHE A 74 3.62 5.28 -14.46
CA PHE A 74 3.61 4.98 -13.03
C PHE A 74 3.45 3.49 -12.78
N VAL A 75 3.97 3.05 -11.63
CA VAL A 75 3.85 1.69 -11.12
C VAL A 75 3.14 1.76 -9.78
N GLN A 76 2.05 1.01 -9.65
CA GLN A 76 1.28 0.97 -8.41
C GLN A 76 2.14 0.43 -7.25
N PRO A 77 1.96 0.95 -6.02
CA PRO A 77 2.75 0.50 -4.89
C PRO A 77 2.54 -0.97 -4.57
N LYS A 78 3.62 -1.74 -4.51
CA LYS A 78 3.66 -3.06 -3.89
C LYS A 78 4.18 -2.91 -2.47
N VAL A 79 3.32 -3.19 -1.48
CA VAL A 79 3.61 -2.95 -0.07
C VAL A 79 3.79 -4.26 0.67
N PHE A 80 4.82 -4.32 1.50
CA PHE A 80 5.12 -5.42 2.40
C PHE A 80 5.24 -4.88 3.82
N LEU A 81 4.53 -5.52 4.74
CA LEU A 81 4.56 -5.21 6.15
C LEU A 81 5.16 -6.40 6.90
N HIS A 82 6.20 -6.15 7.68
CA HIS A 82 6.87 -7.16 8.49
C HIS A 82 6.99 -6.64 9.93
N TYR A 83 6.81 -7.53 10.90
CA TYR A 83 6.94 -7.18 12.31
C TYR A 83 7.86 -8.16 13.00
N LYS A 84 8.68 -7.62 13.91
CA LYS A 84 9.56 -8.39 14.78
C LYS A 84 9.30 -7.96 16.23
N LEU A 85 8.65 -8.85 16.97
CA LEU A 85 8.40 -8.68 18.40
C LEU A 85 9.54 -9.33 19.19
N SER A 86 10.09 -8.59 20.14
CA SER A 86 10.99 -9.04 21.21
C SER A 86 10.33 -8.71 22.55
N GLU A 87 10.85 -9.25 23.67
CA GLU A 87 10.18 -9.12 24.98
C GLU A 87 9.84 -7.67 25.36
N ASP A 88 10.77 -6.75 25.09
CA ASP A 88 10.60 -5.32 25.40
C ASP A 88 10.55 -4.42 24.17
N HIS A 89 10.82 -4.94 22.97
CA HIS A 89 10.93 -4.10 21.76
C HIS A 89 10.08 -4.65 20.62
N LEU A 90 9.38 -3.76 19.92
CA LEU A 90 8.64 -4.09 18.70
C LEU A 90 9.19 -3.24 17.55
N ASN A 91 9.70 -3.90 16.52
CA ASN A 91 10.09 -3.24 15.28
C ASN A 91 9.06 -3.59 14.20
N VAL A 92 8.48 -2.57 13.58
CA VAL A 92 7.54 -2.74 12.44
C VAL A 92 8.18 -2.14 11.21
N THR A 93 8.44 -2.97 10.21
CA THR A 93 9.02 -2.57 8.93
C THR A 93 7.94 -2.51 7.87
N CYS A 94 7.77 -1.35 7.25
CA CYS A 94 6.90 -1.15 6.10
C CYS A 94 7.76 -0.81 4.88
N SER A 95 7.67 -1.64 3.84
CA SER A 95 8.37 -1.47 2.58
C SER A 95 7.36 -1.25 1.46
N ALA A 96 7.48 -0.15 0.73
CA ALA A 96 6.63 0.17 -0.42
C ALA A 96 7.49 0.44 -1.65
N ASN A 97 7.33 -0.38 -2.70
CA ASN A 97 7.97 -0.18 -4.00
C ASN A 97 6.97 0.39 -5.00
N ALA A 98 7.25 1.56 -5.57
CA ALA A 98 6.38 2.19 -6.56
C ALA A 98 7.16 3.11 -7.52
N ARG A 99 6.47 3.62 -8.54
CA ARG A 99 6.92 4.75 -9.37
C ARG A 99 5.75 5.72 -9.57
N PRO A 100 5.89 7.03 -9.31
CA PRO A 100 7.02 7.67 -8.61
C PRO A 100 7.17 7.15 -7.18
N ALA A 101 8.22 7.58 -6.49
CA ALA A 101 8.49 7.16 -5.11
C ALA A 101 7.27 7.41 -4.20
N PRO A 102 6.82 6.40 -3.44
CA PRO A 102 5.73 6.58 -2.48
C PRO A 102 6.23 7.30 -1.22
N ALA A 103 5.31 7.88 -0.45
CA ALA A 103 5.61 8.41 0.88
C ALA A 103 5.03 7.48 1.95
N ILE A 104 5.84 7.14 2.96
CA ILE A 104 5.42 6.32 4.10
C ILE A 104 5.30 7.21 5.33
N SER A 105 4.22 7.03 6.07
CA SER A 105 4.00 7.64 7.39
C SER A 105 3.40 6.61 8.35
N TRP A 106 3.56 6.84 9.64
CA TRP A 106 3.06 5.93 10.67
C TRP A 106 1.92 6.61 11.44
N LYS A 107 0.78 5.92 11.54
CA LYS A 107 -0.33 6.31 12.42
C LYS A 107 -0.31 5.43 13.66
N VAL A 108 0.10 6.00 14.78
CA VAL A 108 0.16 5.32 16.08
C VAL A 108 -0.34 6.27 17.17
N ALA A 109 -1.04 5.73 18.17
CA ALA A 109 -1.65 6.51 19.25
C ALA A 109 -0.65 7.06 20.30
N GLY A 110 0.57 6.51 20.36
CA GLY A 110 1.60 6.89 21.34
C GLY A 110 2.53 8.01 20.86
N SER A 111 3.09 8.76 21.81
CA SER A 111 4.10 9.79 21.58
C SER A 111 5.53 9.25 21.78
N GLY A 112 6.52 9.79 21.07
CA GLY A 112 7.94 9.50 21.30
C GLY A 112 8.48 8.25 20.61
N MET A 113 7.92 7.90 19.44
CA MET A 113 8.39 6.77 18.64
C MET A 113 9.47 7.23 17.64
N ASP A 114 10.61 6.54 17.63
CA ASP A 114 11.65 6.78 16.64
C ASP A 114 11.34 5.96 15.38
N ASN A 115 11.53 6.56 14.20
CA ASN A 115 11.48 5.84 12.93
C ASN A 115 12.79 6.06 12.16
N SER A 116 13.18 5.02 11.42
CA SER A 116 14.26 5.11 10.44
C SER A 116 13.66 4.87 9.06
N THR A 117 14.09 5.65 8.06
CA THR A 117 13.58 5.51 6.68
C THR A 117 14.75 5.45 5.72
N GLU A 118 14.72 4.46 4.85
CA GLU A 118 15.68 4.23 3.78
C GLU A 118 14.97 4.31 2.43
N ILE A 119 15.63 4.90 1.44
CA ILE A 119 15.12 5.04 0.07
C ILE A 119 16.10 4.37 -0.87
N ILE A 120 15.63 3.39 -1.64
CA ILE A 120 16.42 2.62 -2.59
C ILE A 120 15.84 2.82 -3.98
N THR A 121 16.64 3.36 -4.89
CA THR A 121 16.30 3.50 -6.31
C THR A 121 16.76 2.28 -7.09
N HIS A 122 15.86 1.68 -7.87
CA HIS A 122 16.14 0.49 -8.66
C HIS A 122 16.45 0.84 -10.12
N PRO A 123 17.26 0.01 -10.83
CA PRO A 123 17.56 0.23 -12.25
C PRO A 123 16.33 0.13 -13.15
N ASN A 124 15.27 -0.55 -12.71
CA ASN A 124 13.98 -0.58 -13.40
C ASN A 124 13.16 0.72 -13.25
N GLY A 125 13.73 1.76 -12.64
CA GLY A 125 13.11 3.06 -12.43
C GLY A 125 12.03 3.12 -11.36
N THR A 126 11.85 2.06 -10.56
CA THR A 126 11.02 2.10 -9.35
C THR A 126 11.84 2.55 -8.14
N THR A 127 11.18 3.05 -7.11
CA THR A 127 11.80 3.40 -5.84
C THR A 127 11.13 2.62 -4.71
N SER A 128 11.94 1.96 -3.89
CA SER A 128 11.50 1.34 -2.64
C SER A 128 11.76 2.30 -1.48
N VAL A 129 10.71 2.60 -0.73
CA VAL A 129 10.81 3.30 0.55
C VAL A 129 10.60 2.27 1.65
N ILE A 130 11.56 2.16 2.56
CA ILE A 130 11.54 1.21 3.67
C ILE A 130 11.58 2.02 4.95
N SER A 131 10.50 2.01 5.72
CA SER A 131 10.43 2.66 7.02
C SER A 131 10.37 1.61 8.12
N VAL A 132 11.16 1.77 9.17
CA VAL A 132 11.14 0.93 10.37
C VAL A 132 10.72 1.79 11.55
N LEU A 133 9.61 1.41 12.17
CA LEU A 133 9.14 2.00 13.41
C LEU A 133 9.71 1.22 14.59
N HIS A 134 10.43 1.92 15.48
CA HIS A 134 11.07 1.34 16.66
C HIS A 134 10.27 1.65 17.92
N ILE A 135 9.71 0.61 18.54
CA ILE A 135 8.82 0.73 19.69
C ILE A 135 9.48 0.12 20.90
N LYS A 136 9.80 0.96 21.91
CA LYS A 136 10.54 0.57 23.11
C LYS A 136 9.67 -0.05 24.20
N ASP A 137 8.36 0.18 24.17
CA ASP A 137 7.41 -0.41 25.11
C ASP A 137 6.07 -0.66 24.39
N PRO A 138 5.93 -1.80 23.69
CA PRO A 138 4.72 -2.09 22.92
C PRO A 138 3.45 -2.26 23.77
N LYS A 139 3.57 -2.52 25.08
CA LYS A 139 2.42 -2.70 25.96
C LYS A 139 1.75 -1.36 26.26
N ASN A 140 2.57 -0.34 26.56
CA ASN A 140 2.09 0.97 26.99
C ASN A 140 2.05 2.02 25.86
N GLN A 141 2.95 1.94 24.86
CA GLN A 141 3.05 2.96 23.80
C GLN A 141 2.16 2.67 22.59
N VAL A 142 1.74 1.41 22.39
CA VAL A 142 0.94 1.02 21.22
C VAL A 142 -0.49 0.74 21.63
N GLY A 143 -1.43 1.19 20.81
CA GLY A 143 -2.85 0.85 20.91
C GLY A 143 -3.12 -0.62 20.53
N LYS A 144 -4.21 -0.86 19.80
CA LYS A 144 -4.59 -2.20 19.32
C LYS A 144 -3.78 -2.62 18.08
N GLU A 145 -3.37 -1.65 17.27
CA GLU A 145 -2.70 -1.87 16.00
C GLU A 145 -1.70 -0.74 15.67
N VAL A 146 -0.77 -1.05 14.79
CA VAL A 146 0.15 -0.09 14.16
C VAL A 146 -0.25 0.03 12.70
N ILE A 147 -0.41 1.26 12.19
CA ILE A 147 -0.83 1.50 10.82
C ILE A 147 0.33 2.15 10.05
N CYS A 148 0.81 1.46 9.02
CA CYS A 148 1.65 2.05 7.98
C CYS A 148 0.74 2.71 6.93
N GLN A 149 0.86 4.01 6.77
CA GLN A 149 0.14 4.79 5.77
C GLN A 149 1.05 5.07 4.57
N VAL A 150 0.61 4.62 3.39
CA VAL A 150 1.33 4.80 2.12
C VAL A 150 0.56 5.78 1.24
N LEU A 151 1.21 6.91 0.90
CA LEU A 151 0.71 7.91 -0.04
C LEU A 151 1.40 7.73 -1.39
N HIS A 152 0.61 7.59 -2.46
CA HIS A 152 1.11 7.51 -3.84
C HIS A 152 0.15 8.21 -4.80
N LEU A 153 0.66 9.15 -5.59
CA LEU A 153 -0.11 9.93 -6.57
C LEU A 153 -1.43 10.52 -6.00
N GLY A 154 -1.36 11.06 -4.78
CA GLY A 154 -2.51 11.66 -4.09
C GLY A 154 -3.48 10.66 -3.45
N THR A 155 -3.26 9.34 -3.61
CA THR A 155 -4.06 8.30 -2.97
C THR A 155 -3.37 7.77 -1.72
N VAL A 156 -4.10 7.70 -0.62
CA VAL A 156 -3.61 7.22 0.67
C VAL A 156 -4.21 5.85 0.96
N LYS A 157 -3.37 4.87 1.32
CA LYS A 157 -3.79 3.53 1.75
C LYS A 157 -3.15 3.17 3.10
N ASP A 158 -3.96 2.61 3.98
CA ASP A 158 -3.57 2.24 5.34
C ASP A 158 -3.37 0.71 5.42
N PHE A 159 -2.22 0.30 5.96
CA PHE A 159 -1.82 -1.09 6.18
C PHE A 159 -1.66 -1.33 7.68
N SER A 160 -2.63 -2.00 8.27
CA SER A 160 -2.70 -2.26 9.71
C SER A 160 -2.03 -3.58 10.10
N GLN A 161 -1.25 -3.55 11.17
CA GLN A 161 -0.74 -4.74 11.86
C GLN A 161 -1.31 -4.79 13.29
N PRO A 162 -2.03 -5.85 13.68
CA PRO A 162 -2.47 -6.01 15.05
C PRO A 162 -1.27 -6.29 15.97
N VAL A 163 -1.26 -5.65 17.14
CA VAL A 163 -0.27 -5.92 18.19
C VAL A 163 -0.89 -6.86 19.21
N ASN A 164 -0.36 -8.08 19.27
CA ASN A 164 -0.87 -9.10 20.17
C ASN A 164 -0.42 -8.77 21.61
N LYS A 165 -1.26 -8.04 22.34
CA LYS A 165 -1.09 -7.85 23.79
C LYS A 165 -1.50 -9.17 24.44
N GLY A 166 -0.51 -9.99 24.81
CA GLY A 166 -0.77 -11.24 25.54
C GLY A 166 -1.79 -11.02 26.65
N PHE A 167 -2.86 -11.80 26.62
CA PHE A 167 -4.01 -11.61 27.50
C PHE A 167 -3.60 -11.92 28.94
N TRP A 168 -3.73 -10.93 29.84
CA TRP A 168 -3.18 -10.90 31.20
C TRP A 168 -4.00 -11.65 32.25
N PHE A 169 -4.89 -12.59 31.86
CA PHE A 169 -5.48 -13.44 32.89
C PHE A 169 -4.37 -14.33 33.44
N SER A 170 -3.90 -14.00 34.64
CA SER A 170 -2.89 -14.81 35.28
C SER A 170 -3.50 -16.20 35.46
N VAL A 171 -2.84 -17.22 34.92
CA VAL A 171 -3.24 -18.62 35.08
C VAL A 171 -3.54 -18.95 36.56
N PRO A 172 -2.79 -18.42 37.55
CA PRO A 172 -3.15 -18.55 38.96
C PRO A 172 -4.52 -17.97 39.34
N LEU A 173 -4.93 -16.84 38.76
CA LEU A 173 -6.23 -16.21 39.03
C LEU A 173 -7.38 -16.99 38.39
N LEU A 174 -7.18 -17.54 37.19
CA LEU A 174 -8.16 -18.44 36.58
C LEU A 174 -8.32 -19.72 37.41
N LEU A 175 -7.22 -20.31 37.87
CA LEU A 175 -7.26 -21.51 38.72
C LEU A 175 -7.90 -21.23 40.09
N SER A 176 -7.67 -20.05 40.68
CA SER A 176 -8.29 -19.68 41.96
C SER A 176 -9.81 -19.50 41.82
N ILE A 177 -10.27 -18.87 40.74
CA ILE A 177 -11.70 -18.72 40.43
C ILE A 177 -12.34 -20.10 40.23
N VAL A 178 -11.72 -20.99 39.44
CA VAL A 178 -12.24 -22.35 39.22
C VAL A 178 -12.31 -23.13 40.54
N SER A 179 -11.29 -23.03 41.39
CA SER A 179 -11.27 -23.66 42.71
C SER A 179 -12.40 -23.16 43.62
N LEU A 180 -12.64 -21.85 43.66
CA LEU A 180 -13.74 -21.24 44.42
C LEU A 180 -15.11 -21.73 43.95
N VAL A 181 -15.32 -21.83 42.62
CA VAL A 181 -16.57 -22.34 42.06
C VAL A 181 -16.79 -23.80 42.45
N ILE A 182 -15.76 -24.65 42.37
CA ILE A 182 -15.84 -26.04 42.80
C ILE A 182 -16.19 -26.13 44.30
N LEU A 183 -15.56 -25.30 45.13
CA LEU A 183 -15.82 -25.26 46.56
C LEU A 183 -17.29 -24.91 46.88
N LEU A 184 -17.85 -23.90 46.20
CA LEU A 184 -19.24 -23.49 46.36
C LEU A 184 -20.23 -24.57 45.93
N ILE A 185 -19.92 -25.31 44.86
CA ILE A 185 -20.73 -26.45 44.40
C ILE A 185 -20.72 -27.55 45.46
N LEU A 186 -19.54 -27.90 46.02
CA LEU A 186 -19.42 -28.90 47.07
C LEU A 186 -20.17 -28.49 48.34
N ILE A 187 -20.09 -27.22 48.75
CA ILE A 187 -20.85 -26.69 49.90
C ILE A 187 -22.36 -26.78 49.64
N SER A 188 -22.80 -26.40 48.44
CA SER A 188 -24.22 -26.46 48.05
C SER A 188 -24.76 -27.88 48.09
N ILE A 189 -23.97 -28.84 47.58
CA ILE A 189 -24.25 -30.27 47.67
C ILE A 189 -24.33 -30.67 49.15
N LEU A 190 -23.32 -30.40 49.98
CA LEU A 190 -23.32 -30.76 51.40
C LEU A 190 -24.53 -30.19 52.16
N LEU A 191 -24.92 -28.94 51.89
CA LEU A 191 -26.11 -28.32 52.47
C LEU A 191 -27.39 -29.00 52.00
N TYR A 192 -27.47 -29.37 50.73
CA TYR A 192 -28.59 -30.15 50.17
C TYR A 192 -28.72 -31.52 50.87
N TRP A 193 -27.63 -32.28 50.97
CA TRP A 193 -27.62 -33.59 51.64
C TRP A 193 -27.92 -33.47 53.15
N LYS A 194 -27.42 -32.42 53.81
CA LYS A 194 -27.73 -32.15 55.22
C LYS A 194 -29.21 -31.88 55.41
N ARG A 195 -29.82 -31.06 54.53
CA ARG A 195 -31.25 -30.75 54.56
C ARG A 195 -32.11 -31.99 54.28
N HIS A 196 -31.72 -32.83 53.32
CA HIS A 196 -32.39 -34.10 53.05
C HIS A 196 -32.35 -35.04 54.26
N ARG A 197 -31.18 -35.24 54.88
CA ARG A 197 -31.06 -36.06 56.10
C ARG A 197 -31.88 -35.54 57.28
N THR A 198 -32.09 -34.23 57.39
CA THR A 198 -32.94 -33.66 58.43
C THR A 198 -34.42 -33.87 58.15
N GLN A 199 -34.84 -33.96 56.88
CA GLN A 199 -36.22 -34.29 56.51
C GLN A 199 -36.54 -35.79 56.69
N ASP A 200 -35.57 -36.70 56.50
CA ASP A 200 -35.75 -38.14 56.75
C ASP A 200 -35.77 -38.51 58.26
N ARG A 201 -35.63 -37.52 59.16
CA ARG A 201 -35.52 -37.71 60.62
C ARG A 201 -36.73 -37.17 61.42
N GLU A 202 -37.75 -36.62 60.78
CA GLU A 202 -39.04 -36.37 61.42
C GLU A 202 -40.04 -37.47 61.03
N PRO A 203 -40.71 -38.14 62.00
CA PRO A 203 -41.74 -39.15 61.75
C PRO A 203 -43.07 -38.56 61.26
#